data_AF-A0A0Q4BG80-F1
#
_entry.id   AF-A0A0Q4BG80-F1
#
_cell.length_a   1.000
_cell.length_b   1.000
_cell.length_c   1.000
_cell.angle_alpha   90.00
_cell.angle_beta   90.00
_cell.angle_gamma   90.00
#
_symmetry.space_group_name_H-M   'P 1'
#
loop_
_entity.id
_entity.type
_entity.pdbx_description
1 polymer ?
#
loop_
_entity_poly.entity_id
_entity_poly.type
_entity_poly.pdbx_seq_one_letter_code
_entity_poly.pdbx_strand_id
1 'polypeptide(L)'
;MRYYYCPKDDVIRPKRRLTDDRCDICRQQCVPIDVKRSIHGYIMYALDLVAALMIVLYLAHHQFGAEFASFVGDINETAYIAVMFGLILVSFVFSGLDLARTQREALDIARQRKGRIE
;
A
#
# COMPACT_ATOMS: atom_id res chain seq x y z
N MET A 1 6.07 6.59 -3.31
CA MET A 1 5.42 5.91 -4.46
C MET A 1 5.69 6.74 -5.69
N ARG A 2 5.92 6.11 -6.84
CA ARG A 2 6.17 6.83 -8.10
C ARG A 2 4.87 7.01 -8.87
N TYR A 3 4.58 8.25 -9.24
CA TYR A 3 3.46 8.61 -10.11
C TYR A 3 3.99 9.22 -11.40
N TYR A 4 3.18 9.18 -12.44
CA TYR A 4 3.38 9.90 -13.68
C TYR A 4 2.34 10.99 -13.82
N TYR A 5 2.78 12.14 -14.31
CA TYR A 5 1.92 13.23 -14.74
C TYR A 5 2.10 13.43 -16.26
N CYS A 6 1.01 13.35 -17.06
CA CYS A 6 1.00 13.83 -18.46
C CYS A 6 0.52 15.30 -18.44
N PRO A 7 1.37 16.28 -18.81
CA PRO A 7 0.98 17.70 -18.83
C PRO A 7 -0.18 18.02 -19.76
N LYS A 8 -0.34 17.22 -20.82
CA LYS A 8 -1.35 17.42 -21.86
C LYS A 8 -2.73 16.89 -21.48
N ASP A 9 -2.77 15.76 -20.77
CA ASP A 9 -4.01 15.14 -20.31
C ASP A 9 -4.42 15.65 -18.92
N ASP A 10 -3.52 16.33 -18.20
CA ASP A 10 -3.69 16.80 -16.81
C ASP A 10 -4.11 15.69 -15.82
N VAL A 11 -3.71 14.45 -16.12
CA VAL A 11 -4.02 13.25 -15.30
C VAL A 11 -2.76 12.74 -14.62
N ILE A 12 -2.93 12.31 -13.37
CA ILE A 12 -1.91 11.60 -12.57
C ILE A 12 -2.23 10.12 -12.52
N ARG A 13 -1.24 9.27 -12.79
CA ARG A 13 -1.37 7.81 -12.74
C ARG A 13 -0.24 7.17 -11.95
N PRO A 14 -0.47 6.09 -11.19
CA PRO A 14 0.61 5.35 -10.55
C PRO A 14 1.53 4.72 -11.62
N LYS A 15 2.85 4.84 -11.44
CA LYS A 15 3.84 4.23 -12.33
C LYS A 15 3.81 2.72 -12.20
N ARG A 16 3.40 2.02 -13.26
CA ARG A 16 3.54 0.56 -13.36
C ARG A 16 5.00 0.20 -13.62
N ARG A 17 5.43 -0.96 -13.14
CA ARG A 17 6.85 -1.38 -13.17
C ARG A 17 7.42 -1.61 -14.58
N LEU A 18 6.55 -1.80 -15.58
CA LEU A 18 6.88 -2.23 -16.95
C LEU A 18 6.40 -1.27 -18.05
N THR A 19 5.94 -0.07 -17.71
CA THR A 19 5.55 0.94 -18.70
C THR A 19 6.76 1.78 -19.10
N ASP A 20 6.99 1.92 -20.41
CA ASP A 20 7.76 3.03 -20.96
C ASP A 20 7.26 4.32 -20.29
N ASP A 21 8.14 5.27 -19.95
CA ASP A 21 7.80 6.56 -19.32
C ASP A 21 6.92 7.48 -20.22
N ARG A 22 6.05 6.90 -21.05
CA ARG A 22 5.14 7.54 -21.99
C ARG A 22 3.70 7.34 -21.56
N CYS A 23 2.86 8.34 -21.78
CA CYS A 23 1.43 8.22 -21.49
C CYS A 23 0.75 7.26 -22.48
N ASP A 24 -0.16 6.42 -21.99
CA ASP A 24 -0.94 5.50 -22.84
C ASP A 24 -1.86 6.24 -23.83
N ILE A 25 -2.27 7.46 -23.50
CA ILE A 25 -3.16 8.30 -24.31
C ILE A 25 -2.33 9.27 -25.16
N CYS A 26 -1.60 10.18 -24.51
CA CYS A 26 -0.87 11.26 -25.17
C CYS A 26 0.43 10.78 -25.87
N ARG A 27 0.94 9.57 -25.59
CA ARG A 27 2.25 8.99 -26.02
C ARG A 27 3.49 9.86 -25.79
N GLN A 28 3.35 11.01 -25.13
CA GLN A 28 4.45 11.89 -24.75
C GLN A 28 5.12 11.42 -23.47
N GLN A 29 6.34 11.90 -23.24
CA GLN A 29 7.09 11.62 -22.01
C GLN A 29 6.34 12.17 -20.79
N CYS A 30 5.99 11.27 -19.88
CA CYS A 30 5.41 11.61 -18.59
C CYS A 30 6.52 12.06 -17.64
N VAL A 31 6.20 13.05 -16.81
CA VAL A 31 7.14 13.48 -15.77
C VAL A 31 6.97 12.59 -14.55
N PRO A 32 8.04 11.92 -14.06
CA PRO A 32 7.98 11.16 -12.83
C PRO A 32 7.84 12.12 -11.64
N ILE A 33 6.88 11.81 -10.77
CA ILE A 33 6.66 12.44 -9.48
C ILE A 33 6.96 11.38 -8.42
N ASP A 34 7.94 11.64 -7.57
CA ASP A 34 8.21 10.79 -6.40
C ASP A 34 7.52 11.40 -5.19
N VAL A 35 6.51 10.72 -4.67
CA VAL A 35 5.80 11.12 -3.46
C VAL A 35 6.40 10.37 -2.29
N LYS A 36 6.82 11.10 -1.25
CA LYS A 36 7.36 10.50 -0.03
C LYS A 36 6.32 9.57 0.58
N ARG A 37 6.78 8.43 1.09
CA ARG A 37 5.90 7.45 1.74
C ARG A 37 5.30 8.07 2.99
N SER A 38 3.98 7.99 3.18
CA SER A 38 3.34 8.56 4.35
C SER A 38 3.48 7.64 5.56
N ILE A 39 3.30 8.19 6.76
CA ILE A 39 3.29 7.45 8.02
C ILE A 39 2.21 6.35 8.00
N HIS A 40 1.06 6.60 7.34
CA HIS A 40 -0.03 5.63 7.20
C HIS A 40 0.43 4.38 6.44
N GLY A 41 1.25 4.55 5.40
CA GLY A 41 1.84 3.43 4.68
C GLY A 41 2.76 2.58 5.56
N TYR A 42 3.55 3.19 6.44
CA TYR A 42 4.38 2.43 7.39
C TYR A 42 3.54 1.65 8.41
N ILE A 43 2.47 2.26 8.94
CA ILE A 43 1.55 1.60 9.86
C ILE A 43 0.86 0.41 9.19
N MET A 44 0.38 0.60 7.96
CA MET A 44 -0.21 -0.48 7.15
C MET A 44 0.74 -1.67 7.03
N TYR A 45 2.00 -1.45 6.60
CA TYR A 45 2.97 -2.55 6.47
C TYR A 45 3.27 -3.24 7.79
N ALA A 46 3.32 -2.50 8.90
CA ALA A 46 3.53 -3.10 10.22
C ALA A 46 2.36 -4.02 10.60
N LEU A 47 1.11 -3.57 10.38
CA LEU A 47 -0.09 -4.35 10.65
C LEU A 47 -0.17 -5.60 9.76
N ASP A 48 0.12 -5.46 8.46
CA ASP A 48 0.15 -6.58 7.52
C ASP A 48 1.20 -7.63 7.91
N LEU A 49 2.37 -7.19 8.38
CA LEU A 49 3.43 -8.09 8.82
C LEU A 49 3.03 -8.87 10.08
N VAL A 50 2.39 -8.21 11.05
CA VAL A 50 1.85 -8.88 12.24
C VAL A 50 0.75 -9.86 11.86
N ALA A 51 -0.20 -9.45 11.02
CA ALA A 51 -1.28 -10.32 10.56
C ALA A 51 -0.75 -11.55 9.80
N ALA A 52 0.24 -11.35 8.92
CA ALA A 52 0.89 -12.44 8.18
C ALA A 52 1.60 -13.42 9.11
N LEU A 53 2.33 -12.93 10.12
CA LEU A 53 2.96 -13.80 11.12
C LEU A 53 1.92 -14.62 11.89
N MET A 54 0.81 -14.00 12.30
CA MET A 54 -0.27 -14.72 12.98
C MET A 54 -0.88 -15.81 12.09
N ILE A 55 -1.13 -15.52 10.82
CA ILE A 55 -1.62 -16.52 9.85
C ILE A 55 -0.65 -17.69 9.74
N VAL A 56 0.65 -17.40 9.58
CA VAL A 56 1.68 -18.43 9.45
C VAL A 56 1.75 -19.28 10.71
N LEU A 57 1.70 -18.68 11.90
CA LEU A 57 1.71 -19.39 13.18
C LEU A 57 0.46 -20.27 13.35
N TYR A 58 -0.72 -19.75 13.00
CA TYR A 58 -1.96 -20.53 13.01
C TYR A 58 -1.89 -21.75 12.09
N LEU A 59 -1.43 -21.56 10.85
CA LEU A 59 -1.25 -22.66 9.90
C LEU A 59 -0.17 -23.64 10.36
N ALA A 60 0.95 -23.15 10.90
CA ALA A 60 2.03 -23.99 11.41
C ALA A 60 1.54 -24.91 12.54
N HIS A 61 0.70 -24.39 13.44
CA HIS A 61 0.12 -25.19 14.52
C HIS A 61 -0.94 -26.17 14.00
N HIS A 62 -1.97 -25.68 13.31
CA HIS A 62 -3.15 -26.49 12.97
C HIS A 62 -2.98 -27.38 11.75
N GLN A 63 -2.15 -27.00 10.78
CA GLN A 63 -1.96 -27.75 9.53
C GLN A 63 -0.70 -28.61 9.56
N PHE A 64 0.37 -28.13 10.19
CA PHE A 64 1.68 -28.81 10.19
C PHE A 64 2.06 -29.42 11.54
N GLY A 65 1.29 -29.21 12.61
CA GLY A 65 1.57 -29.76 13.94
C GLY A 65 2.91 -29.29 14.52
N ALA A 66 3.37 -28.10 14.14
CA ALA A 66 4.71 -27.64 14.50
C ALA A 66 4.80 -27.25 15.98
N GLU A 67 5.72 -27.87 16.72
CA GLU A 67 5.87 -27.66 18.17
C GLU A 67 6.21 -26.20 18.55
N PHE A 68 6.90 -25.47 17.68
CA PHE A 68 7.25 -24.06 17.92
C PHE A 68 6.03 -23.13 17.92
N ALA A 69 4.91 -23.56 17.34
CA ALA A 69 3.65 -22.81 17.29
C ALA A 69 2.60 -23.35 18.26
N SER A 70 2.97 -24.28 19.16
CA SER A 70 2.07 -24.91 20.13
C SER A 70 1.29 -23.92 20.99
N PHE A 71 1.91 -22.78 21.34
CA PHE A 71 1.27 -21.71 22.10
C PHE A 71 0.02 -21.12 21.45
N VAL A 72 -0.16 -21.26 20.13
CA VAL A 72 -1.37 -20.80 19.43
C VAL A 72 -2.58 -21.63 19.87
N GLY A 73 -2.39 -22.92 20.16
CA GLY A 73 -3.44 -23.81 20.65
C GLY A 73 -3.93 -23.49 22.06
N ASP A 74 -3.12 -22.80 22.87
CA ASP A 74 -3.51 -22.35 24.22
C ASP A 74 -4.37 -21.08 24.21
N ILE A 75 -4.41 -20.37 23.08
CA ILE A 75 -5.18 -19.14 22.91
C ILE A 75 -6.59 -19.49 22.44
N ASN A 76 -7.59 -18.72 22.87
CA ASN A 76 -8.94 -18.85 22.34
C ASN A 76 -8.94 -18.62 20.82
N GLU A 77 -9.19 -19.69 20.07
CA GLU A 77 -9.15 -19.70 18.61
C GLU A 77 -10.05 -18.63 17.97
N THR A 78 -11.25 -18.42 18.53
CA THR A 78 -12.19 -17.40 18.00
C THR A 78 -11.62 -16.01 18.16
N ALA A 79 -11.00 -15.71 19.31
CA ALA A 79 -10.35 -14.44 19.56
C ALA A 79 -9.12 -14.24 18.66
N TYR A 80 -8.32 -15.30 18.46
CA TYR A 80 -7.14 -15.27 17.61
C TYR A 80 -7.50 -14.93 16.15
N ILE A 81 -8.50 -15.63 15.60
CA ILE A 81 -9.01 -15.40 14.25
C ILE A 81 -9.62 -14.00 14.14
N ALA A 82 -10.40 -13.56 15.13
CA ALA A 82 -10.98 -12.22 15.14
C ALA A 82 -9.92 -11.12 15.12
N VAL A 83 -8.83 -11.27 15.88
CA VAL A 83 -7.69 -10.33 15.86
C VAL A 83 -6.99 -10.34 14.51
N MET A 84 -6.74 -11.52 13.92
CA MET A 84 -6.17 -11.62 12.57
C MET A 84 -6.99 -10.86 11.53
N PHE A 85 -8.30 -11.12 11.45
CA PHE A 85 -9.18 -10.41 10.52
C PHE A 85 -9.27 -8.91 10.84
N GLY A 86 -9.30 -8.56 12.13
CA GLY A 86 -9.31 -7.18 12.59
C GLY A 86 -8.06 -6.41 12.12
N LEU A 87 -6.87 -7.00 12.25
CA LEU A 87 -5.62 -6.39 11.79
C LEU A 87 -5.63 -6.14 10.28
N ILE A 88 -6.13 -7.09 9.49
CA ILE A 88 -6.28 -6.95 8.03
C ILE A 88 -7.27 -5.83 7.69
N LEU A 89 -8.41 -5.76 8.37
CA LEU A 89 -9.38 -4.68 8.14
C LEU A 89 -8.80 -3.31 8.48
N VAL A 90 -8.09 -3.19 9.60
CA VAL A 90 -7.43 -1.94 9.99
C VAL A 90 -6.32 -1.58 8.99
N SER A 91 -5.56 -2.55 8.47
CA SER A 91 -4.54 -2.28 7.46
C SER A 91 -5.15 -1.75 6.16
N PHE A 92 -6.30 -2.28 5.72
CA PHE A 92 -7.06 -1.73 4.59
C PHE A 92 -7.46 -0.26 4.79
N VAL A 93 -7.88 0.12 6.01
CA VAL A 93 -8.19 1.52 6.33
C VAL A 93 -6.95 2.41 6.17
N PHE A 94 -5.81 2.00 6.72
CA PHE A 94 -4.56 2.75 6.57
C PHE A 94 -4.07 2.81 5.12
N SER A 95 -4.26 1.74 4.33
CA SER A 95 -3.99 1.74 2.89
C SER A 95 -4.83 2.78 2.16
N GLY A 96 -6.12 2.89 2.48
CA GLY A 96 -7.02 3.89 1.89
C GLY A 96 -6.60 5.32 2.22
N LEU A 97 -6.21 5.57 3.48
CA LEU A 97 -5.71 6.87 3.93
C LEU A 97 -4.37 7.24 3.25
N ASP A 98 -3.45 6.29 3.10
CA ASP A 98 -2.18 6.50 2.39
C ASP A 98 -2.44 6.83 0.92
N LEU A 99 -3.36 6.11 0.26
CA LEU A 99 -3.71 6.35 -1.14
C LEU A 99 -4.33 7.75 -1.34
N ALA A 100 -5.27 8.14 -0.49
CA ALA A 100 -5.91 9.46 -0.59
C ALA A 100 -4.89 10.60 -0.38
N ARG A 101 -3.97 10.44 0.59
CA ARG A 101 -2.93 11.44 0.85
C ARG A 101 -1.91 11.52 -0.27
N THR A 102 -1.40 10.38 -0.74
CA THR A 102 -0.40 10.34 -1.81
C THR A 102 -0.95 10.86 -3.13
N GLN A 103 -2.24 10.65 -3.44
CA GLN A 103 -2.90 11.27 -4.58
C GLN A 103 -3.00 12.79 -4.46
N ARG A 104 -3.36 13.32 -3.28
CA ARG A 104 -3.41 14.78 -3.04
C ARG A 104 -2.02 15.41 -3.19
N GLU A 105 -1.00 14.83 -2.57
CA GLU A 105 0.38 15.31 -2.68
C GLU A 105 0.88 15.26 -4.14
N ALA A 106 0.54 14.21 -4.90
CA ALA A 106 0.87 14.14 -6.32
C ALA A 106 0.20 15.26 -7.14
N LEU A 107 -1.09 15.54 -6.88
CA LEU A 107 -1.84 16.63 -7.53
C LEU A 107 -1.25 18.00 -7.22
N ASP A 108 -0.87 18.25 -5.98
CA ASP A 108 -0.26 19.52 -5.58
C ASP A 108 1.10 19.72 -6.27
N ILE A 109 1.93 18.67 -6.33
CA ILE A 109 3.22 18.73 -7.03
C ILE A 109 3.01 18.98 -8.53
N ALA A 110 2.02 18.33 -9.15
CA ALA A 110 1.69 18.54 -10.56
C ALA A 110 1.23 19.98 -10.84
N ARG A 111 0.34 20.53 -10.00
CA ARG A 111 -0.15 21.92 -10.12
C ARG A 111 0.96 22.95 -9.93
N GLN A 112 1.83 22.77 -8.94
CA GLN A 112 2.97 23.65 -8.72
C GLN A 112 3.94 23.65 -9.91
N ARG A 113 4.11 22.52 -10.59
CA ARG A 113 4.93 22.44 -11.81
C ARG A 113 4.25 23.07 -13.02
N LYS A 114 2.93 22.92 -13.18
CA LYS A 114 2.16 23.56 -14.26
C LYS A 114 2.34 25.07 -14.25
N GLY A 115 2.31 25.72 -13.08
CA GLY A 115 2.56 27.15 -12.92
C GLY A 115 4.02 27.60 -13.07
N ARG A 116 4.97 26.68 -13.29
CA ARG A 116 6.41 26.98 -13.49
C ARG A 116 6.88 26.66 -14.92
N ILE A 117 6.00 26.14 -15.77
CA ILE A 117 6.29 25.78 -17.18
C ILE A 117 5.71 26.83 -18.16
N GLU A 118 5.19 27.95 -17.66
CA GLU A 118 4.94 29.15 -18.49
C GLU A 118 6.21 29.98 -18.65
#